data_AF-A0A8T0FT46-F1
#
_entry.id   AF-A0A8T0FT46-F1
#
_cell.length_a   1.000
_cell.length_b   1.000
_cell.length_c   1.000
_cell.angle_alpha   90.00
_cell.angle_beta   90.00
_cell.angle_gamma   90.00
#
_symmetry.space_group_name_H-M   'P 1'
#
loop_
_entity.id
_entity.type
_entity.pdbx_description
1 polymer ?
#
loop_
_entity_poly.entity_id
_entity_poly.type
_entity_poly.pdbx_seq_one_letter_code
_entity_poly.pdbx_strand_id
1 'polypeptide(L)'
;MCAVKIGRLGKFDLNPRGELWCKDENRFGHKLLSKFGWSQGKGLGKNEDGIVENLKVRLKMGQTGVGWDEKLPIGIDYREYDAVLKDLSEKYQKPGEIKNEDTSLEKRSQQFKNRIHYQKFVRGKDISHILRKI
;
A
#
# COMPACT_ATOMS: atom_id res chain seq x y z
N MET A 1 17.75 -21.51 -25.92
CA MET A 1 17.98 -20.53 -24.84
C MET A 1 18.83 -21.22 -23.78
N CYS A 2 20.07 -20.76 -23.62
CA CYS A 2 21.05 -21.45 -22.78
C CYS A 2 20.95 -20.87 -21.37
N ALA A 3 20.43 -21.66 -20.42
CA ALA A 3 20.34 -21.30 -19.02
C ALA A 3 21.53 -21.93 -18.27
N VAL A 4 22.21 -21.16 -17.44
CA VAL A 4 23.31 -21.64 -16.61
C VAL A 4 22.76 -22.03 -15.24
N LYS A 5 23.06 -23.26 -14.80
CA LYS A 5 22.70 -23.75 -13.48
C LYS A 5 23.82 -23.41 -12.51
N ILE A 6 23.59 -22.47 -11.59
CA ILE A 6 24.57 -22.07 -10.58
C ILE A 6 24.19 -22.73 -9.25
N GLY A 7 24.68 -23.94 -9.03
CA GLY A 7 24.54 -24.66 -7.75
C GLY A 7 23.12 -24.68 -7.18
N ARG A 8 22.97 -24.26 -5.91
CA ARG A 8 21.68 -24.16 -5.19
C ARG A 8 20.83 -22.95 -5.58
N LEU A 9 21.36 -22.00 -6.36
CA LEU A 9 20.70 -20.73 -6.67
C LEU A 9 19.70 -20.82 -7.83
N GLY A 10 19.56 -21.99 -8.47
CA GLY A 10 18.59 -22.21 -9.54
C GLY A 10 19.17 -22.02 -10.96
N LYS A 11 18.27 -22.00 -11.96
CA LYS A 11 18.62 -21.75 -13.35
C LYS A 11 18.51 -20.25 -13.63
N PHE A 12 19.60 -19.66 -14.12
CA PHE A 12 19.62 -18.27 -14.55
C PHE A 12 19.77 -18.21 -16.07
N ASP A 13 19.06 -17.27 -16.68
CA ASP A 13 19.31 -16.91 -18.06
C ASP A 13 20.61 -16.14 -18.16
N LEU A 14 21.46 -16.50 -19.14
CA LEU A 14 22.70 -15.78 -19.46
C LEU A 14 22.46 -14.32 -19.86
N ASN A 15 21.22 -13.96 -20.19
CA ASN A 15 20.86 -12.64 -20.70
C ASN A 15 19.60 -12.10 -20.01
N PRO A 16 19.69 -11.69 -18.74
CA PRO A 16 18.54 -11.21 -17.97
C PRO A 16 17.90 -9.94 -18.57
N ARG A 17 18.67 -9.15 -19.33
CA ARG A 17 18.17 -7.93 -20.00
C ARG A 17 17.78 -8.14 -21.46
N GLY A 18 18.01 -9.31 -22.03
CA GLY A 18 17.71 -9.56 -23.45
C GLY A 18 18.58 -8.77 -24.44
N GLU A 19 19.72 -8.20 -24.04
CA GLU A 19 20.46 -7.21 -24.84
C GLU A 19 21.55 -7.81 -25.74
N LEU A 20 22.00 -9.04 -25.47
CA LEU A 20 23.09 -9.68 -26.20
C LEU A 20 22.88 -9.69 -27.72
N TRP A 21 21.63 -9.71 -28.20
CA TRP A 21 21.36 -9.75 -29.63
C TRP A 21 21.70 -8.46 -30.38
N CYS A 22 21.49 -7.31 -29.74
CA CYS A 22 21.76 -6.01 -30.33
C CYS A 22 23.25 -5.68 -30.30
N LYS A 23 23.98 -6.18 -29.29
CA LYS A 23 25.42 -5.91 -29.08
C LYS A 23 26.37 -6.75 -29.91
N ASP A 24 25.87 -7.75 -30.62
CA ASP A 24 26.71 -8.70 -31.35
C ASP A 24 26.80 -8.33 -32.83
N GLU A 25 27.95 -7.76 -33.19
CA GLU A 25 28.28 -7.33 -34.54
C GLU A 25 28.45 -8.49 -35.53
N ASN A 26 28.71 -9.70 -35.01
CA ASN A 26 29.00 -10.86 -35.85
C ASN A 26 27.72 -11.52 -36.42
N ARG A 27 26.55 -11.12 -35.94
CA ARG A 27 25.26 -11.64 -36.41
C ARG A 27 24.97 -11.25 -37.86
N PHE A 28 24.22 -12.14 -38.53
CA PHE A 28 23.77 -11.96 -39.90
C PHE A 28 23.09 -10.60 -40.13
N GLY A 29 22.15 -10.21 -39.28
CA GLY A 29 21.41 -8.94 -39.41
C GLY A 29 22.30 -7.71 -39.30
N HIS A 30 23.24 -7.69 -38.34
CA HIS A 30 24.17 -6.59 -38.17
C HIS A 30 25.10 -6.44 -39.39
N LYS A 31 25.66 -7.55 -39.88
CA LYS A 31 26.49 -7.57 -41.10
C LYS A 31 25.73 -7.11 -42.33
N LEU A 32 24.48 -7.55 -42.48
CA LEU A 32 23.64 -7.19 -43.63
C LEU A 32 23.37 -5.68 -43.64
N LEU A 33 22.92 -5.12 -42.51
CA LEU A 33 22.67 -3.68 -42.39
C LEU A 33 23.94 -2.86 -42.62
N SER A 34 25.06 -3.29 -42.04
CA SER A 34 26.36 -2.63 -42.22
C SER A 34 26.80 -2.60 -43.68
N LYS A 35 26.57 -3.70 -44.43
CA LYS A 35 26.85 -3.76 -45.87
C LYS A 35 26.05 -2.75 -46.69
N PHE A 36 24.84 -2.41 -46.25
CA PHE A 36 23.99 -1.41 -46.90
C PHE A 36 24.19 0.02 -46.35
N GLY A 37 25.25 0.25 -45.58
CA GLY A 37 25.64 1.58 -45.11
C GLY A 37 24.99 2.04 -43.81
N TRP A 38 24.21 1.18 -43.14
CA TRP A 38 23.73 1.46 -41.79
C TRP A 38 24.86 1.31 -40.77
N SER A 39 24.89 2.17 -39.74
CA SER A 39 25.87 2.12 -38.66
C SER A 39 25.18 2.06 -37.29
N GLN A 40 25.83 1.41 -36.33
CA GLN A 40 25.28 1.23 -35.00
C GLN A 40 25.03 2.58 -34.31
N GLY A 41 23.82 2.74 -33.77
CA GLY A 41 23.38 3.97 -33.11
C GLY A 41 22.64 4.96 -34.02
N LYS A 42 22.62 4.73 -35.34
CA LYS A 42 21.86 5.55 -36.28
C LYS A 42 20.46 5.01 -36.54
N GLY A 43 19.49 5.91 -36.72
CA GLY A 43 18.15 5.57 -37.17
C GLY A 43 18.15 5.11 -38.63
N LEU A 44 17.10 4.39 -39.02
CA LEU A 44 16.90 3.98 -40.42
C LEU A 44 16.22 5.10 -41.24
N GLY A 45 16.35 5.04 -42.56
CA GLY A 45 15.73 5.99 -43.50
C GLY A 45 16.73 6.94 -44.14
N LYS A 46 16.27 7.74 -45.12
CA LYS A 46 17.12 8.61 -45.95
C LYS A 46 17.91 9.64 -45.13
N ASN A 47 17.28 10.18 -44.09
CA ASN A 47 17.83 11.19 -43.21
C ASN A 47 18.28 10.62 -41.86
N GLU A 48 18.28 9.29 -41.70
CA GLU A 48 18.61 8.63 -40.42
C GLU A 48 17.62 8.95 -39.27
N ASP A 49 16.41 9.44 -39.62
CA ASP A 49 15.35 9.89 -38.67
C ASP A 49 14.55 8.74 -38.03
N GLY A 50 14.85 7.48 -38.37
CA GLY A 50 14.15 6.32 -37.85
C GLY A 50 14.38 6.08 -36.36
N ILE A 51 13.50 5.30 -35.74
CA ILE A 51 13.61 4.94 -34.33
C ILE A 51 14.89 4.10 -34.11
N VAL A 52 15.75 4.55 -33.20
CA VAL A 52 17.04 3.90 -32.88
C VAL A 52 16.86 2.68 -31.99
N GLU A 53 15.96 2.77 -31.01
CA GLU A 53 15.68 1.69 -30.05
C GLU A 53 14.46 0.87 -30.46
N ASN A 54 14.43 -0.39 -30.04
CA ASN A 54 13.27 -1.24 -30.26
C ASN A 54 12.09 -0.83 -29.36
N LEU A 55 10.86 -0.96 -29.89
CA LEU A 55 9.65 -0.75 -29.11
C LEU A 55 9.56 -1.79 -27.98
N LYS A 56 9.35 -1.31 -26.74
CA LYS A 56 9.12 -2.16 -25.57
C LYS A 56 7.62 -2.38 -25.39
N VAL A 57 7.19 -3.62 -25.57
CA VAL A 57 5.80 -4.01 -25.33
C VAL A 57 5.61 -4.32 -23.85
N ARG A 58 4.63 -3.68 -23.22
CA ARG A 58 4.17 -4.09 -21.89
C ARG A 58 3.21 -5.26 -22.06
N LEU A 59 3.61 -6.43 -21.58
CA LEU A 59 2.74 -7.60 -21.58
C LEU A 59 1.67 -7.43 -20.48
N LYS A 60 0.41 -7.63 -20.85
CA LYS A 60 -0.69 -7.67 -19.89
C LYS A 60 -0.64 -8.98 -19.12
N MET A 61 -0.35 -8.88 -17.83
CA MET A 61 -0.45 -10.00 -16.90
C MET A 61 -1.76 -9.86 -16.13
N GLY A 62 -2.70 -10.79 -16.33
CA GLY A 62 -3.99 -10.83 -15.62
C GLY A 62 -5.23 -10.65 -16.50
N GLN A 63 -6.40 -10.64 -15.85
CA GLN A 63 -7.72 -10.59 -16.50
C GLN A 63 -8.40 -9.21 -16.44
N THR A 64 -7.72 -8.17 -15.94
CA THR A 64 -8.29 -6.82 -15.77
C THR A 64 -8.66 -6.16 -17.10
N GLY A 65 -9.54 -5.16 -17.08
CA GLY A 65 -9.92 -4.39 -18.28
C GLY A 65 -8.77 -3.51 -18.80
N VAL A 66 -8.88 -3.06 -20.06
CA VAL A 66 -7.99 -2.01 -20.59
C VAL A 66 -8.31 -0.71 -19.84
N GLY A 67 -7.29 0.00 -19.35
CA GLY A 67 -7.47 1.22 -18.55
C GLY A 67 -7.58 0.99 -17.03
N TRP A 68 -7.49 -0.27 -16.57
CA TRP A 68 -7.35 -0.57 -15.14
C TRP A 68 -5.96 -0.14 -14.65
N ASP A 69 -5.92 0.83 -13.74
CA ASP A 69 -4.71 1.23 -13.01
C ASP A 69 -4.91 0.93 -11.52
N GLU A 70 -4.05 0.11 -10.94
CA GLU A 70 -4.07 -0.22 -9.51
C GLU A 70 -3.88 1.01 -8.61
N LYS A 71 -3.34 2.10 -9.18
CA LYS A 71 -3.08 3.36 -8.48
C LYS A 71 -4.28 4.29 -8.41
N LEU A 72 -5.35 4.02 -9.16
CA LEU A 72 -6.58 4.78 -8.98
C LEU A 72 -7.14 4.39 -7.61
N PRO A 73 -7.30 5.33 -6.66
CA PRO A 73 -7.96 5.03 -5.41
C PRO A 73 -9.41 4.72 -5.75
N ILE A 74 -9.72 3.43 -5.87
CA ILE A 74 -11.09 2.93 -5.85
C ILE A 74 -11.50 2.99 -4.37
N GLY A 75 -11.78 4.21 -3.91
CA GLY A 75 -12.04 4.51 -2.51
C GLY A 75 -11.91 5.99 -2.23
N ILE A 76 -12.78 6.51 -1.38
CA ILE A 76 -12.68 7.86 -0.84
C ILE A 76 -11.31 7.97 -0.16
N ASP A 77 -10.52 8.99 -0.49
CA ASP A 77 -9.22 9.24 0.15
C ASP A 77 -9.45 9.40 1.66
N TYR A 78 -9.10 8.37 2.44
CA TYR A 78 -9.37 8.29 3.88
C TYR A 78 -8.80 9.49 4.65
N ARG A 79 -7.76 10.13 4.08
CA ARG A 79 -7.12 11.34 4.61
C ARG A 79 -8.06 12.54 4.66
N GLU A 80 -8.92 12.70 3.67
CA GLU A 80 -9.92 13.79 3.66
C GLU A 80 -11.03 13.50 4.67
N TYR A 81 -11.40 12.23 4.81
CA TYR A 81 -12.39 11.78 5.77
C TYR A 81 -11.95 12.02 7.23
N ASP A 82 -10.68 11.74 7.55
CA ASP A 82 -10.12 11.97 8.89
C ASP A 82 -10.14 13.46 9.28
N ALA A 83 -9.88 14.36 8.33
CA ALA A 83 -9.96 15.80 8.57
C ALA A 83 -11.39 16.24 8.90
N VAL A 84 -12.39 15.74 8.16
CA VAL A 84 -13.81 16.04 8.40
C VAL A 84 -14.27 15.52 9.76
N LEU A 85 -13.85 14.32 10.16
CA LEU A 85 -14.18 13.76 11.48
C LEU A 85 -13.57 14.58 12.63
N LYS A 86 -12.34 15.07 12.46
CA LYS A 86 -11.69 15.92 13.45
C LYS A 86 -12.48 17.23 13.64
N ASP A 87 -12.81 17.91 12.55
CA ASP A 87 -13.61 19.15 12.57
C ASP A 87 -14.99 18.94 13.21
N LEU A 88 -15.64 17.81 12.93
CA LEU A 88 -16.92 17.45 13.53
C LEU A 88 -16.75 17.22 15.05
N SER A 89 -15.71 16.47 15.44
CA SER A 89 -15.46 16.18 16.86
C SER A 89 -15.23 17.46 17.67
N GLU A 90 -14.46 18.41 17.14
CA GLU A 90 -14.20 19.70 17.77
C GLU A 90 -15.47 20.55 17.90
N LYS A 91 -16.35 20.58 16.88
CA LYS A 91 -17.59 21.36 16.91
C LYS A 91 -18.63 20.83 17.89
N TYR A 92 -18.71 19.51 18.08
CA TYR A 92 -19.75 18.88 18.89
C TYR A 92 -19.26 18.38 20.26
N GLN A 93 -17.96 18.46 20.58
CA GLN A 93 -17.46 18.34 21.94
C GLN A 93 -17.91 19.54 22.77
N LYS A 94 -19.14 19.48 23.26
CA LYS A 94 -19.63 20.39 24.29
C LYS A 94 -18.73 20.27 25.53
N PRO A 95 -18.25 21.37 26.14
CA PRO A 95 -17.62 21.34 27.45
C PRO A 95 -18.70 21.12 28.51
N GLY A 96 -19.19 19.89 28.58
CA GLY A 96 -20.08 19.39 29.63
C GLY A 96 -19.39 18.22 30.30
N GLU A 97 -18.81 18.49 31.47
CA GLU A 97 -18.14 17.55 32.36
C GLU A 97 -18.78 16.15 32.38
N ILE A 98 -18.16 15.18 31.72
CA ILE A 98 -18.20 13.80 32.22
C ILE A 98 -17.04 13.71 33.20
N LYS A 99 -17.26 14.22 34.42
CA LYS A 99 -16.43 13.83 35.56
C LYS A 99 -16.70 12.34 35.78
N ASN A 100 -15.89 11.50 35.16
CA ASN A 100 -15.66 10.14 35.63
C ASN A 100 -14.87 10.25 36.95
N GLU A 101 -15.46 10.88 37.96
CA GLU A 101 -14.98 10.70 39.32
C GLU A 101 -15.29 9.25 39.67
N ASP A 102 -14.24 8.44 39.87
CA ASP A 102 -14.26 7.07 40.40
C ASP A 102 -14.81 7.04 41.84
N THR A 103 -16.02 7.54 41.99
CA THR A 103 -16.81 7.44 43.20
C THR A 103 -17.37 6.04 43.24
N SER A 104 -16.97 5.30 44.26
CA SER A 104 -17.53 3.99 44.61
C SER A 104 -19.05 4.03 44.48
N LEU A 105 -19.62 3.02 43.79
CA LEU A 105 -21.06 2.89 43.58
C LEU A 105 -21.85 2.96 44.90
N GLU A 106 -21.24 2.51 46.00
CA GLU A 106 -21.78 2.64 47.36
C GLU A 106 -22.01 4.10 47.76
N LYS A 107 -21.00 4.97 47.57
CA LYS A 107 -21.10 6.41 47.92
C LYS A 107 -22.19 7.10 47.11
N ARG A 108 -22.26 6.81 45.81
CA ARG A 108 -23.28 7.37 44.92
C ARG A 108 -24.68 6.92 45.31
N SER A 109 -24.86 5.68 45.75
CA SER A 109 -26.17 5.19 46.15
C SER A 109 -26.67 5.80 47.47
N GLN A 110 -25.79 6.20 48.39
CA GLN A 110 -26.15 6.79 49.68
C GLN A 110 -26.57 8.26 49.57
N GLN A 111 -26.17 8.95 48.50
CA GLN A 111 -26.53 10.35 48.26
C GLN A 111 -28.03 10.56 47.97
N PHE A 112 -28.73 9.52 47.51
CA PHE A 112 -30.16 9.62 47.16
C PHE A 112 -31.05 9.14 48.31
N LYS A 113 -31.78 10.08 48.92
CA LYS A 113 -32.64 9.81 50.09
C LYS A 113 -33.89 8.98 49.79
N ASN A 114 -34.30 8.88 48.51
CA ASN A 114 -35.55 8.20 48.11
C ASN A 114 -35.35 6.77 47.59
N ARG A 115 -34.14 6.21 47.68
CA ARG A 115 -33.83 4.87 47.15
C ARG A 115 -33.56 3.89 48.28
N ILE A 116 -34.14 2.69 48.21
CA ILE A 116 -33.83 1.60 49.15
C ILE A 116 -32.39 1.13 48.89
N HIS A 117 -31.48 1.39 49.84
CA HIS A 117 -30.07 1.05 49.72
C HIS A 117 -29.76 -0.28 50.43
N TYR A 118 -29.65 -1.36 49.65
CA TYR A 118 -29.19 -2.66 50.16
C TYR A 118 -27.66 -2.76 50.16
N GLN A 119 -27.05 -2.45 51.30
CA GLN A 119 -25.60 -2.32 51.46
C GLN A 119 -24.80 -3.55 50.99
N LYS A 120 -25.25 -4.77 51.31
CA LYS A 120 -24.57 -6.02 50.89
C LYS A 120 -24.56 -6.19 49.36
N PHE A 121 -25.67 -5.84 48.69
CA PHE A 121 -25.81 -6.01 47.25
C PHE A 121 -25.02 -4.95 46.47
N VAL A 122 -25.06 -3.68 46.91
CA VAL A 122 -24.34 -2.59 46.24
C VAL A 122 -22.83 -2.78 46.33
N ARG A 123 -22.32 -3.22 47.50
CA ARG A 123 -20.90 -3.54 47.69
C ARG A 123 -20.41 -4.67 46.79
N GLY A 124 -21.20 -5.75 46.66
CA GLY A 124 -20.82 -6.89 45.81
C GLY A 124 -20.72 -6.56 44.31
N LYS A 125 -21.42 -5.52 43.86
CA LYS A 125 -21.40 -5.03 42.47
C LYS A 125 -20.38 -3.92 42.24
N ASP A 126 -19.77 -3.38 43.29
CA ASP A 126 -18.83 -2.28 43.19
C ASP A 126 -17.42 -2.77 42.84
N ILE A 127 -17.09 -2.73 41.55
CA ILE A 127 -15.81 -3.19 41.00
C ILE A 127 -14.66 -2.23 41.37
N SER A 128 -14.96 -0.98 41.74
CA SER A 128 -13.96 0.02 42.12
C SER A 128 -13.08 -0.40 43.31
N HIS A 129 -13.56 -1.33 44.17
CA HIS A 129 -12.77 -1.82 45.30
C HIS A 129 -11.76 -2.91 44.90
N ILE A 130 -12.06 -3.69 43.86
CA ILE A 130 -11.18 -4.76 43.35
C ILE A 130 -9.98 -4.14 42.63
N LEU A 131 -10.23 -3.10 41.83
CA LEU A 131 -9.18 -2.39 41.07
C LEU A 131 -8.19 -1.62 41.95
N ARG A 132 -8.52 -1.32 43.21
CA ARG A 132 -7.63 -0.62 44.16
C ARG A 132 -6.69 -1.54 44.96
N LYS A 133 -6.89 -2.86 44.89
CA LYS A 133 -6.14 -3.85 45.69
C LYS A 133 -5.07 -4.61 44.87
N ILE A 134 -5.00 -4.34 43.58
CA ILE A 134 -3.90 -4.70 42.67
C ILE A 134 -2.93 -3.52 42.67
#